data_AF-A0A7V2AKW0-F1
#
_entry.id   AF-A0A7V2AKW0-F1
#
_cell.length_a   1.000
_cell.length_b   1.000
_cell.length_c   1.000
_cell.angle_alpha   90.00
_cell.angle_beta   90.00
_cell.angle_gamma   90.00
#
_symmetry.space_group_name_H-M   'P 1'
#
loop_
_entity.id
_entity.type
_entity.pdbx_description
1 polymer ?
#
loop_
_entity_poly.entity_id
_entity_poly.type
_entity_poly.pdbx_seq_one_letter_code
_entity_poly.pdbx_strand_id
1 'polypeptide(L)' 'MFEWDETKSEANLAARGFDFAYAAMIFEGPILELDDDRADY' A
#
# COMPACT_ATOMS: atom_id res chain seq x y z
N MET A 1 10.26 7.26 -7.97
CA MET A 1 9.96 5.84 -8.24
C MET A 1 9.73 5.20 -6.90
N PHE A 2 8.55 4.61 -6.66
CA PHE A 2 8.35 3.82 -5.45
C PHE A 2 9.14 2.53 -5.61
N GLU A 3 9.97 2.21 -4.62
CA GLU A 3 10.75 0.97 -4.57
C GLU A 3 10.31 0.21 -3.33
N TRP A 4 10.09 -1.09 -3.48
CA TRP A 4 9.75 -1.99 -2.40
C TRP A 4 10.60 -3.26 -2.50
N ASP A 5 10.66 -3.98 -1.39
CA ASP A 5 11.30 -5.28 -1.31
C ASP A 5 10.44 -6.33 -2.04
N GLU A 6 10.97 -6.90 -3.11
CA GLU A 6 10.28 -7.91 -3.92
C GLU A 6 9.94 -9.17 -3.11
N THR A 7 10.78 -9.57 -2.16
CA THR A 7 10.51 -10.73 -1.30
C THR A 7 9.26 -10.50 -0.46
N LYS A 8 9.07 -9.26 0.01
CA LYS A 8 7.86 -8.87 0.76
C LYS A 8 6.64 -8.79 -0.14
N SER A 9 6.80 -8.33 -1.38
CA SER A 9 5.73 -8.28 -2.37
C SER A 9 5.22 -9.69 -2.70
N GLU A 10 6.12 -10.63 -2.96
CA GLU A 10 5.80 -12.05 -3.20
C GLU A 10 5.13 -12.71 -1.99
N ALA A 11 5.66 -12.47 -0.78
CA ALA A 11 5.06 -12.98 0.45
C ALA A 11 3.64 -12.45 0.65
N ASN A 12 3.38 -11.19 0.27
CA ASN A 12 2.05 -10.60 0.33
C ASN A 12 1.10 -11.22 -0.69
N LEU A 13 1.57 -11.45 -1.91
CA LEU A 13 0.80 -12.14 -2.95
C LEU A 13 0.38 -13.54 -2.46
N ALA A 14 1.31 -14.29 -1.87
CA ALA A 14 1.02 -15.61 -1.33
C ALA A 14 0.04 -15.59 -0.15
N ALA A 15 0.18 -14.63 0.78
CA ALA A 15 -0.62 -14.58 2.01
C ALA A 15 -1.98 -13.90 1.85
N ARG A 16 -2.08 -12.89 0.98
CA ARG A 16 -3.23 -11.98 0.86
C ARG A 16 -3.86 -11.94 -0.53
N GLY A 17 -3.22 -12.56 -1.52
CA GLY A 17 -3.74 -12.71 -2.88
C GLY A 17 -3.48 -11.53 -3.83
N PHE A 18 -2.65 -10.57 -3.42
CA PHE A 18 -2.22 -9.45 -4.27
C PHE A 18 -0.81 -8.96 -3.90
N ASP A 19 -0.09 -8.44 -4.88
CA ASP A 19 1.25 -7.87 -4.73
C ASP A 19 1.20 -6.34 -4.51
N PHE A 20 2.36 -5.71 -4.32
CA PHE A 20 2.43 -4.27 -4.12
C PHE A 20 2.20 -3.45 -5.38
N ALA A 21 2.54 -3.97 -6.56
CA ALA A 21 2.27 -3.28 -7.82
C ALA A 21 0.76 -3.16 -8.05
N TYR A 22 0.02 -4.23 -7.80
CA TYR A 22 -1.43 -4.28 -7.86
C TYR A 22 -2.06 -3.36 -6.81
N ALA A 23 -1.61 -3.45 -5.56
CA ALA A 23 -2.13 -2.61 -4.48
C ALA A 23 -1.89 -1.11 -4.74
N ALA A 24 -0.79 -0.73 -5.39
CA ALA A 24 -0.51 0.66 -5.71
C ALA A 24 -1.53 1.26 -6.70
N MET A 25 -2.23 0.45 -7.50
CA MET A 25 -3.25 0.94 -8.43
C MET A 25 -4.43 1.62 -7.73
N ILE A 26 -4.67 1.39 -6.42
CA ILE A 26 -5.74 2.07 -5.69
C ILE A 26 -5.60 3.61 -5.70
N PHE A 27 -4.36 4.10 -5.88
CA PHE A 27 -4.03 5.52 -5.90
C PHE A 27 -4.18 6.16 -7.29
N GLU A 28 -4.55 5.41 -8.33
CA GLU A 28 -4.75 5.96 -9.68
C GLU A 28 -6.08 6.73 -9.82
N GLY A 29 -7.01 6.55 -8.87
CA GLY A 29 -8.28 7.26 -8.81
C GLY A 29 -8.28 8.45 -7.85
N PRO A 30 -9.44 9.12 -7.65
CA PRO A 30 -9.60 10.09 -6.58
C PRO A 30 -9.29 9.45 -5.23
N ILE A 31 -8.39 10.07 -4.48
CA ILE A 31 -8.01 9.63 -3.15
C ILE A 31 -8.56 10.60 -2.10
N LEU A 32 -8.97 10.05 -0.95
CA LEU A 32 -9.30 10.82 0.23
C LEU A 32 -8.08 10.84 1.13
N GLU A 33 -7.47 12.01 1.25
CA GLU A 33 -6.37 12.26 2.18
C GLU A 33 -6.91 13.09 3.36
N LEU A 34 -6.55 12.69 4.58
CA LEU A 34 -6.92 13.38 5.81
C LEU A 34 -5.72 13.33 6.75
N ASP A 35 -5.34 14.48 7.30
CA ASP A 35 -4.32 14.55 8.35
C ASP A 35 -4.83 13.87 9.63
N ASP A 36 -4.00 13.02 10.23
CA ASP A 36 -4.30 12.43 11.54
C ASP A 36 -3.90 13.42 12.65
N ASP A 37 -4.86 14.21 13.13
CA ASP A 37 -4.70 15.22 14.18
C ASP A 37 -4.98 14.68 15.59
N ARG A 38 -5.15 13.36 15.74
CA ARG A 38 -5.41 12.74 17.04
C ARG A 38 -4.23 12.96 17.99
N ALA A 39 -4.51 13.56 19.14
CA ALA A 39 -3.50 13.99 20.11
C ALA A 39 -3.02 12.89 21.09
N ASP A 40 -3.45 11.64 20.95
CA ASP A 40 -3.08 10.56 21.87
C ASP A 40 -2.08 9.58 21.24
N TYR A 41 -0.81 9.75 21.58
CA TYR A 41 0.28 8.77 21.42
C TYR A 41 1.21 8.78 22.64
#